data_AF-A0A8E2JHE0-F1
#
_entry.id   AF-A0A8E2JHE0-F1
#
_cell.length_a   1.000
_cell.length_b   1.000
_cell.length_c   1.000
_cell.angle_alpha   90.00
_cell.angle_beta   90.00
_cell.angle_gamma   90.00
#
_symmetry.space_group_name_H-M   'P 1'
#
loop_
_entity.id
_entity.type
_entity.pdbx_description
1 polymer ?
#
loop_
_entity_poly.entity_id
_entity_poly.type
_entity_poly.pdbx_seq_one_letter_code
_entity_poly.pdbx_strand_id
1 'polypeptide(L)'
;AYLLSLLIATSIEQDQPRCYYDVGKPAGPDIVPCFEGGTVSPCCKIGSNCLTDNSCWDRGTGVTYQYGCTDITYQDNACPSKCGLDRGT
;
A
#
# COMPACT_ATOMS: atom_id res chain seq x y z
N ALA A 1 -28.16 -32.49 27.98
CA ALA A 1 -28.11 -31.04 27.72
C ALA A 1 -26.79 -30.75 27.01
N TYR A 2 -26.81 -30.50 25.70
CA TYR A 2 -25.60 -30.21 24.93
C TYR A 2 -25.39 -28.69 24.96
N LEU A 3 -24.37 -28.24 25.69
CA LEU A 3 -23.92 -26.86 25.69
C LEU A 3 -23.28 -26.56 24.32
N LEU A 4 -24.00 -25.82 23.46
CA LEU A 4 -23.44 -25.25 22.24
C LEU A 4 -22.49 -24.11 22.62
N SER A 5 -21.18 -24.35 22.51
CA SER A 5 -20.16 -23.31 22.62
C SER A 5 -20.16 -22.48 21.33
N LEU A 6 -20.65 -21.25 21.42
CA LEU A 6 -20.54 -20.25 20.35
C LEU A 6 -19.08 -19.81 20.21
N LEU A 7 -18.38 -20.31 19.18
CA LEU A 7 -17.09 -19.78 18.76
C LEU A 7 -17.34 -18.42 18.08
N ILE A 8 -17.14 -17.33 18.84
CA ILE A 8 -17.16 -15.98 18.28
C ILE A 8 -15.86 -15.83 17.48
N ALA A 9 -15.96 -15.93 16.15
CA ALA A 9 -14.87 -15.55 15.26
C ALA A 9 -14.74 -14.02 15.30
N THR A 10 -13.91 -13.50 16.19
CA THR A 10 -13.51 -12.09 16.14
C THR A 10 -12.55 -11.93 14.97
N SER A 11 -13.04 -11.39 13.86
CA SER A 11 -12.21 -10.93 12.76
C SER A 11 -11.30 -9.83 13.31
N ILE A 12 -10.02 -10.14 13.50
CA ILE A 12 -9.02 -9.10 13.71
C ILE A 12 -8.84 -8.49 12.32
N GLU A 13 -9.53 -7.39 12.04
CA GLU A 13 -9.20 -6.53 10.89
C GLU A 13 -7.79 -6.03 11.17
N GLN A 14 -6.79 -6.75 10.66
CA GLN A 14 -5.42 -6.27 10.69
C GLN A 14 -5.45 -4.99 9.88
N ASP A 15 -5.29 -3.84 10.54
CA ASP A 15 -5.21 -2.51 9.91
C ASP A 15 -3.95 -2.49 9.03
N GLN A 16 -4.04 -3.14 7.88
CA GLN A 16 -3.03 -3.11 6.85
C GLN A 16 -2.85 -1.63 6.51
N PRO A 17 -1.62 -1.10 6.53
CA PRO A 17 -1.39 0.29 6.20
C PRO A 17 -2.09 0.63 4.88
N ARG A 18 -3.12 1.48 4.93
CA ARG A 18 -3.87 1.84 3.74
C ARG A 18 -2.96 2.61 2.79
N CYS A 19 -2.91 2.17 1.54
CA CYS A 19 -2.18 2.86 0.49
C CYS A 19 -3.02 3.99 -0.12
N TYR A 20 -2.36 5.09 -0.42
CA TYR A 20 -2.90 6.24 -1.14
C TYR A 20 -2.11 6.43 -2.43
N TYR A 21 -2.78 6.78 -3.52
CA TYR A 21 -2.10 7.13 -4.77
C TYR A 21 -1.85 8.64 -4.91
N ASP A 22 -2.44 9.44 -4.02
CA ASP A 22 -2.26 10.89 -3.93
C ASP A 22 -2.76 11.37 -2.56
N VAL A 23 -2.56 12.66 -2.24
CA VAL A 23 -3.02 13.28 -0.98
C VAL A 23 -4.50 12.98 -0.73
N GLY A 24 -4.78 12.23 0.33
CA GLY A 24 -6.16 11.86 0.71
C GLY A 24 -6.87 10.90 -0.25
N LYS A 25 -6.22 10.39 -1.31
CA LYS A 25 -6.86 9.54 -2.31
C LYS A 25 -6.46 8.07 -2.15
N PRO A 26 -7.36 7.21 -1.62
CA PRO A 26 -7.04 5.80 -1.39
C PRO A 26 -6.78 5.06 -2.70
N ALA A 27 -5.79 4.19 -2.70
CA ALA A 27 -5.47 3.33 -3.83
C ALA A 27 -6.41 2.10 -3.89
N GLY A 28 -6.41 1.44 -5.06
CA GLY A 28 -7.12 0.18 -5.25
C GLY A 28 -6.57 -0.95 -4.37
N PRO A 29 -7.33 -2.04 -4.17
CA PRO A 29 -6.96 -3.14 -3.28
C PRO A 29 -5.76 -3.96 -3.79
N ASP A 30 -5.35 -3.78 -5.04
CA ASP A 30 -4.16 -4.41 -5.63
C ASP A 30 -2.87 -3.64 -5.36
N ILE A 31 -2.95 -2.50 -4.66
CA ILE A 31 -1.83 -1.65 -4.30
C ILE A 31 -1.54 -1.84 -2.81
N VAL A 32 -0.39 -2.44 -2.51
CA VAL A 32 -0.03 -2.92 -1.17
C VAL A 32 1.28 -2.30 -0.68
N PRO A 33 1.49 -2.13 0.64
CA PRO A 33 2.73 -1.61 1.19
C PRO A 33 3.94 -2.49 0.84
N CYS A 34 5.07 -1.85 0.53
CA CYS A 34 6.27 -2.53 0.07
C CYS A 34 7.16 -3.09 1.22
N PHE A 35 6.93 -2.69 2.48
CA PHE A 35 7.69 -3.19 3.65
C PHE A 35 6.76 -3.45 4.85
N GLU A 36 6.75 -4.68 5.36
CA GLU A 36 6.05 -4.99 6.62
C GLU A 36 6.84 -4.39 7.80
N GLY A 37 6.30 -3.32 8.40
CA GLY A 37 6.82 -2.76 9.66
C GLY A 37 7.39 -1.34 9.60
N GLY A 38 7.44 -0.71 8.43
CA GLY A 38 7.68 0.74 8.34
C GLY A 38 6.37 1.51 8.59
N THR A 39 6.40 2.54 9.43
CA THR A 39 5.22 3.42 9.65
C THR A 39 4.79 4.10 8.34
N VAL A 40 5.77 4.46 7.49
CA VAL A 40 5.55 4.98 6.15
C VAL A 40 6.36 4.18 5.14
N SER A 41 5.73 3.80 4.04
CA SER A 41 6.37 3.03 2.96
C SER A 41 5.75 3.38 1.59
N PRO A 42 6.51 3.19 0.50
CA PRO A 42 5.93 3.16 -0.83
C PRO A 42 4.92 2.00 -0.93
N CYS A 43 3.98 2.13 -1.86
CA CYS A 43 3.04 1.08 -2.19
C CYS A 43 3.18 0.62 -3.64
N CYS A 44 3.24 -0.70 -3.79
CA CYS A 44 3.52 -1.44 -4.99
C CYS A 44 2.26 -2.17 -5.46
N LYS A 45 2.09 -2.39 -6.77
CA LYS A 45 1.10 -3.37 -7.24
C LYS A 45 1.52 -4.76 -6.75
N ILE A 46 0.56 -5.56 -6.28
CA ILE A 46 0.82 -6.92 -5.84
C ILE A 46 1.60 -7.72 -6.90
N GLY A 47 2.67 -8.41 -6.46
CA GLY A 47 3.58 -9.14 -7.34
C GLY A 47 4.73 -8.31 -7.95
N SER A 48 4.76 -6.99 -7.73
CA SER A 48 5.94 -6.17 -8.04
C SER A 48 6.99 -6.29 -6.93
N ASN A 49 8.25 -6.10 -7.30
CA ASN A 49 9.35 -6.01 -6.33
C ASN A 49 9.45 -4.60 -5.77
N CYS A 50 9.71 -4.55 -4.46
CA CYS A 50 9.88 -3.34 -3.69
C CYS A 50 11.34 -2.89 -3.79
N LEU A 51 11.59 -1.67 -4.24
CA LEU A 51 12.93 -1.10 -4.32
C LEU A 51 13.15 -0.08 -3.21
N THR A 52 14.41 0.16 -2.85
CA THR A 52 14.79 1.03 -1.72
C THR A 52 14.66 2.52 -2.01
N ASP A 53 14.44 2.89 -3.27
CA ASP A 53 14.32 4.27 -3.76
C ASP A 53 12.86 4.71 -3.93
N ASN A 54 11.97 4.16 -3.10
CA ASN A 54 10.52 4.41 -3.13
C ASN A 54 9.85 4.00 -4.44
N SER A 55 10.45 3.07 -5.17
CA SER A 55 9.96 2.60 -6.46
C SER A 55 9.59 1.11 -6.43
N CYS A 56 8.90 0.70 -7.48
CA CYS A 56 8.34 -0.62 -7.67
C CYS A 56 8.88 -1.15 -9.00
N TRP A 57 9.29 -2.41 -9.05
CA TRP A 57 9.70 -3.06 -10.29
C TRP A 57 8.73 -4.19 -10.66
N ASP A 58 8.02 -4.00 -11.77
CA ASP A 58 7.12 -5.01 -12.32
C ASP A 58 7.94 -6.04 -13.10
N ARG A 59 8.01 -7.28 -12.58
CA ARG A 59 8.80 -8.35 -13.19
C ARG A 59 8.22 -8.83 -14.54
N GLY A 60 6.92 -8.66 -14.77
CA GLY A 60 6.26 -9.11 -16.00
C GLY A 60 6.54 -8.22 -17.19
N THR A 61 6.64 -6.91 -16.95
CA THR A 61 6.85 -5.87 -17.98
C THR A 61 8.29 -5.35 -18.01
N GLY A 62 9.05 -5.55 -16.93
CA GLY A 62 10.38 -4.98 -16.75
C GLY A 62 10.37 -3.49 -16.38
N VAL A 63 9.21 -2.88 -16.15
CA VAL A 63 9.08 -1.45 -15.87
C VAL A 63 9.34 -1.15 -14.39
N THR A 64 10.17 -0.15 -14.13
CA THR A 64 10.29 0.50 -12.83
C THR A 64 9.36 1.70 -12.77
N TYR A 65 8.54 1.79 -11.72
CA TYR A 65 7.53 2.82 -11.56
C TYR A 65 7.42 3.28 -10.10
N GLN A 66 6.80 4.43 -9.92
CA GLN A 66 6.46 5.00 -8.61
C GLN A 66 4.94 5.12 -8.55
N TYR A 67 4.30 4.62 -7.48
CA TYR A 67 2.83 4.56 -7.44
C TYR A 67 2.22 5.17 -6.17
N GLY A 68 2.20 4.44 -5.06
CA GLY A 68 1.45 4.82 -3.86
C GLY A 68 2.34 5.07 -2.63
N CYS A 69 1.75 5.56 -1.56
CA CYS A 69 2.37 5.69 -0.24
C CYS A 69 1.37 5.35 0.86
N THR A 70 1.84 4.85 2.01
CA THR A 70 0.97 4.63 3.19
C THR A 70 0.68 5.92 3.97
N ASP A 71 1.43 7.00 3.72
CA ASP A 71 1.14 8.33 4.28
C ASP A 71 0.07 9.04 3.44
N ILE A 72 -1.08 9.29 4.07
CA ILE A 72 -2.22 10.01 3.49
C ILE A 72 -1.87 11.44 3.06
N THR A 73 -0.88 12.07 3.70
CA THR A 73 -0.48 13.45 3.40
C THR A 73 0.55 13.52 2.28
N TYR A 74 1.19 12.40 1.92
CA TYR A 74 2.23 12.33 0.90
C TYR A 74 3.45 13.23 1.19
N GLN A 75 3.69 13.57 2.45
CA GLN A 75 4.76 14.49 2.87
C GLN A 75 6.02 13.77 3.32
N ASP A 76 5.93 12.49 3.66
CA ASP A 76 7.07 11.69 4.07
C ASP A 76 8.05 11.44 2.91
N ASN A 77 9.34 11.42 3.21
CA ASN A 77 10.40 11.22 2.22
C ASN A 77 10.49 9.77 1.69
N ALA A 78 9.84 8.82 2.35
CA ALA A 78 9.64 7.46 1.86
C ALA A 78 8.51 7.39 0.81
N CYS A 79 7.71 8.45 0.64
CA CYS A 79 6.72 8.49 -0.42
C CYS A 79 7.36 8.75 -1.79
N PRO A 80 6.80 8.17 -2.86
CA PRO A 80 7.27 8.44 -4.22
C PRO A 80 7.02 9.91 -4.62
N SER A 81 8.00 10.54 -5.26
CA SER A 81 7.88 11.93 -5.71
C SER A 81 7.05 12.00 -7.00
N LYS A 82 5.87 12.64 -6.94
CA LYS A 82 4.99 12.77 -8.10
C LYS A 82 5.28 13.96 -9.01
N CYS A 83 6.24 14.84 -8.65
CA CYS A 83 6.74 15.95 -9.48
C CYS A 83 5.69 16.79 -10.23
N GLY A 84 4.46 16.87 -9.74
CA GLY A 84 3.36 17.54 -10.44
C GLY A 84 2.88 16.85 -11.73
N LEU A 85 3.21 15.57 -11.94
CA LEU A 85 2.65 14.77 -13.02
C LEU A 85 1.12 14.75 -12.93
N ASP A 86 0.47 14.81 -14.09
CA ASP A 86 -1.00 14.77 -14.20
C ASP A 86 -1.56 13.56 -13.44
N ARG A 87 -2.47 13.85 -12.52
CA ARG A 87 -3.00 12.88 -11.56
C ARG A 87 -4.16 12.08 -12.11
N GLY A 88 -4.61 12.34 -13.34
CA GLY A 88 -5.82 11.77 -13.90
C GLY A 88 -7.02 12.23 -13.08
N THR A 89 -7.75 13.23 -13.59
CA THR A 89 -9.02 13.66 -12.96
C THR A 89 -10.15 12.69 -13.24
#